data_AF-L9JC63-F1
#
_entry.id   AF-L9JC63-F1
#
_cell.length_a   1.000
_cell.length_b   1.000
_cell.length_c   1.000
_cell.angle_alpha   90.00
_cell.angle_beta   90.00
_cell.angle_gamma   90.00
#
_symmetry.space_group_name_H-M   'P 1'
#
loop_
_entity.id
_entity.type
_entity.pdbx_description
1 polymer ?
#
loop_
_entity_poly.entity_id
_entity_poly.type
_entity_poly.pdbx_seq_one_letter_code
_entity_poly.pdbx_strand_id
1 'polypeptide(L)'
;MVPKAKKEAPAPPKAEAKVKALKAKKAVLKGIHSHSKKKIRTSPTFWRPKMLRLRRQPKYPQKSAPRRNKLDHYAMIKFPLTNTSAMKKIEDNNTLVFIVDVKANKHQITQAVKKLYDIDGARSTL
;
A
#
# COMPACT_ATOMS: atom_id res chain seq x y z
N MET A 1 -54.58 0.44 -24.29
CA MET A 1 -54.92 1.51 -25.25
C MET A 1 -53.62 2.10 -25.77
N VAL A 2 -53.26 1.82 -27.03
CA VAL A 2 -51.95 2.17 -27.63
C VAL A 2 -52.07 3.54 -28.31
N PRO A 3 -51.23 4.54 -27.99
CA PRO A 3 -51.26 5.80 -28.72
C PRO A 3 -50.68 5.58 -30.12
N LYS A 4 -51.52 5.78 -31.15
CA LYS A 4 -51.12 5.83 -32.56
C LYS A 4 -50.05 6.91 -32.75
N ALA A 5 -48.86 6.52 -33.17
CA ALA A 5 -47.84 7.44 -33.64
C ALA A 5 -48.38 8.21 -34.86
N LYS A 6 -48.52 9.53 -34.73
CA LYS A 6 -48.74 10.42 -35.86
C LYS A 6 -47.48 10.37 -36.73
N LYS A 7 -47.62 9.81 -37.93
CA LYS A 7 -46.60 9.87 -38.98
C LYS A 7 -46.52 11.33 -39.45
N GLU A 8 -45.52 12.07 -39.00
CA GLU A 8 -45.22 13.40 -39.54
C GLU A 8 -44.89 13.27 -41.03
N ALA A 9 -45.49 14.15 -41.85
CA ALA A 9 -45.24 14.21 -43.28
C ALA A 9 -43.74 14.46 -43.55
N PRO A 10 -43.15 13.83 -44.57
CA PRO A 10 -41.74 14.04 -44.90
C PRO A 10 -41.51 15.53 -45.16
N ALA A 11 -40.51 16.11 -44.49
CA ALA A 11 -40.12 17.49 -44.72
C ALA A 11 -39.82 17.68 -46.22
N PRO A 12 -40.14 18.84 -46.81
CA PRO A 12 -39.93 19.05 -48.24
C PRO A 12 -38.48 18.72 -48.59
N PRO A 13 -38.20 18.00 -49.69
CA PRO A 13 -36.87 17.46 -49.99
C PRO A 13 -35.78 18.55 -50.01
N LYS A 14 -36.17 19.80 -50.30
CA LYS A 14 -35.31 20.98 -50.24
C LYS A 14 -34.83 21.33 -48.83
N ALA A 15 -35.63 21.10 -47.78
CA ALA A 15 -35.27 21.36 -46.39
C ALA A 15 -34.29 20.29 -45.87
N GLU A 16 -34.54 19.00 -46.15
CA GLU A 16 -33.62 17.93 -45.81
C GLU A 16 -32.28 18.04 -46.55
N ALA A 17 -32.31 18.43 -47.83
CA ALA A 17 -31.09 18.69 -48.60
C ALA A 17 -30.27 19.85 -48.01
N LYS A 18 -30.94 20.92 -47.55
CA LYS A 18 -30.27 22.05 -46.87
C LYS A 18 -29.62 21.63 -45.55
N VAL A 19 -30.29 20.83 -44.73
CA VAL A 19 -29.71 20.32 -43.46
C VAL A 19 -28.51 19.41 -43.74
N LYS A 20 -28.61 18.53 -44.75
CA LYS A 20 -27.49 17.68 -45.19
C LYS A 20 -26.33 18.49 -45.72
N ALA A 21 -26.58 19.53 -46.54
CA ALA A 21 -25.55 20.42 -47.06
C ALA A 21 -24.87 21.24 -45.94
N LEU A 22 -25.63 21.75 -44.97
CA LEU A 22 -25.09 22.48 -43.83
C LEU A 22 -24.26 21.56 -42.91
N LYS A 23 -24.68 20.32 -42.72
CA LYS A 23 -23.91 19.30 -41.97
C LYS A 23 -22.63 18.92 -42.71
N ALA A 24 -22.69 18.74 -44.03
CA ALA A 24 -21.52 18.50 -44.87
C ALA A 24 -20.54 19.67 -44.81
N LYS A 25 -21.01 20.92 -44.94
CA LYS A 25 -20.19 22.13 -44.81
C LYS A 25 -19.49 22.21 -43.44
N LYS A 26 -20.20 21.90 -42.35
CA LYS A 26 -19.62 21.89 -41.00
C LYS A 26 -18.60 20.76 -40.81
N ALA A 27 -18.87 19.57 -41.37
CA ALA A 27 -17.97 18.43 -41.33
C ALA A 27 -16.67 18.68 -42.13
N VAL A 28 -16.76 19.37 -43.27
CA VAL A 28 -15.58 19.77 -44.06
C VAL A 28 -14.73 20.79 -43.30
N LEU A 29 -15.35 21.79 -42.69
CA LEU A 29 -14.61 22.89 -42.03
C LEU A 29 -13.95 22.49 -40.71
N LYS A 30 -14.66 21.74 -39.85
CA LYS A 30 -14.16 21.42 -38.48
C LYS A 30 -13.84 19.95 -38.28
N GLY A 31 -14.13 19.09 -39.26
CA GLY A 31 -14.10 17.64 -39.07
C GLY A 31 -15.26 17.15 -38.20
N ILE A 32 -15.59 15.87 -38.32
CA ILE A 32 -16.61 15.21 -37.47
C ILE A 32 -16.09 15.09 -36.02
N HIS A 33 -14.77 15.02 -35.83
CA HIS A 33 -14.08 15.04 -34.53
C HIS A 33 -13.33 16.36 -34.33
N SER A 34 -14.07 17.45 -34.14
CA SER A 34 -13.52 18.81 -34.01
C SER A 34 -12.83 19.11 -32.67
N HIS A 35 -12.82 18.17 -31.72
CA HIS A 35 -12.33 18.39 -30.35
C HIS A 35 -10.88 17.91 -30.12
N SER A 36 -10.10 17.74 -31.19
CA SER A 36 -8.66 17.45 -31.09
C SER A 36 -7.89 18.65 -30.52
N LYS A 37 -7.84 18.77 -29.19
CA LYS A 37 -6.96 19.73 -28.50
C LYS A 37 -5.54 19.19 -28.52
N LYS A 38 -4.59 19.94 -29.11
CA LYS A 38 -3.16 19.60 -29.07
C LYS A 38 -2.64 19.73 -27.64
N LYS A 39 -1.82 18.77 -27.19
CA LYS A 39 -1.21 18.80 -25.85
C LYS A 39 0.02 19.72 -25.85
N ILE A 40 -0.17 20.98 -25.46
CA ILE A 40 0.90 21.98 -25.36
C ILE A 40 1.85 21.58 -24.20
N ARG A 41 3.15 21.60 -24.45
CA ARG A 41 4.19 21.42 -23.43
C ARG A 41 4.82 22.79 -23.15
N THR A 42 4.77 23.21 -21.89
CA THR A 42 5.28 24.52 -21.44
C THR A 42 6.74 24.48 -20.99
N SER A 43 7.30 23.29 -20.79
CA SER A 43 8.70 23.08 -20.43
C SER A 43 9.50 22.57 -21.63
N PRO A 44 10.75 23.03 -21.83
CA PRO A 44 11.64 22.49 -22.86
C PRO A 44 12.17 21.08 -22.53
N THR A 45 12.11 20.68 -21.26
CA THR A 45 12.63 19.39 -20.79
C THR A 45 11.60 18.28 -20.98
N PHE A 46 11.97 17.19 -21.65
CA PHE A 46 11.10 16.02 -21.81
C PHE A 46 11.20 15.09 -20.59
N TRP A 47 10.16 15.10 -19.76
CA TRP A 47 10.06 14.20 -18.61
C TRP A 47 9.47 12.85 -18.99
N ARG A 48 10.07 11.77 -18.48
CA ARG A 48 9.50 10.43 -18.62
C ARG A 48 8.07 10.43 -18.04
N PRO A 49 7.04 10.05 -18.82
CA PRO A 49 5.68 9.98 -18.31
C PRO A 49 5.59 8.95 -17.18
N LYS A 50 4.76 9.22 -16.18
CA LYS A 50 4.46 8.26 -15.13
C LYS A 50 3.70 7.09 -15.76
N MET A 51 4.30 5.91 -15.65
CA MET A 51 3.73 4.66 -16.16
C MET A 51 3.09 3.89 -15.00
N LEU A 52 2.10 3.04 -15.32
CA LEU A 52 1.56 2.09 -14.35
C LEU A 52 2.66 1.12 -13.93
N ARG A 53 2.87 0.98 -12.62
CA ARG A 53 3.76 -0.02 -12.03
C ARG A 53 2.91 -1.02 -11.25
N LEU A 54 2.66 -2.18 -11.85
CA LEU A 54 1.92 -3.24 -11.20
C LEU A 54 2.74 -3.80 -10.02
N ARG A 55 2.04 -4.16 -8.93
CA ARG A 55 2.65 -4.90 -7.83
C ARG A 55 3.01 -6.31 -8.31
N ARG A 56 4.08 -6.89 -7.74
CA ARG A 56 4.48 -8.26 -8.06
C ARG A 56 3.37 -9.23 -7.62
N GLN A 57 2.96 -10.10 -8.53
CA GLN A 57 2.08 -11.25 -8.28
C GLN A 57 2.82 -12.51 -8.77
N PRO A 58 3.67 -13.12 -7.94
CA PRO A 58 4.44 -14.29 -8.35
C PRO A 58 3.50 -15.48 -8.54
N LYS A 59 3.73 -16.28 -9.59
CA LYS A 59 2.89 -17.46 -9.91
C LYS A 59 3.10 -18.63 -8.93
N TYR A 60 4.22 -18.64 -8.22
CA TYR A 60 4.59 -19.64 -7.22
C TYR A 60 5.39 -18.96 -6.10
N PRO A 61 5.32 -19.47 -4.85
CA PRO A 61 6.12 -18.93 -3.75
C PRO A 61 7.60 -19.30 -3.93
N GLN A 62 8.51 -18.39 -3.57
CA GLN A 62 9.96 -18.64 -3.65
C GLN A 62 10.46 -19.65 -2.60
N LYS A 63 9.73 -19.79 -1.48
CA LYS A 63 9.99 -20.77 -0.43
C LYS A 63 8.69 -21.47 -0.11
N SER A 64 8.73 -22.79 0.06
CA SER A 64 7.54 -23.60 0.37
C SER A 64 6.91 -23.20 1.71
N ALA A 65 7.73 -22.89 2.71
CA ALA A 65 7.29 -22.49 4.04
C ALA A 65 8.03 -21.23 4.54
N PRO A 66 7.37 -20.42 5.39
CA PRO A 66 8.03 -19.33 6.09
C PRO A 66 9.09 -19.89 7.06
N ARG A 67 10.19 -19.15 7.22
CA ARG A 67 11.25 -19.54 8.16
C ARG A 67 10.78 -19.28 9.59
N ARG A 68 11.00 -20.25 10.48
CA ARG A 68 10.80 -20.06 11.93
C ARG A 68 11.74 -19.00 12.50
N ASN A 69 11.24 -18.19 13.42
CA ASN A 69 12.09 -17.30 14.20
C ASN A 69 13.04 -18.15 15.08
N LYS A 70 14.33 -17.82 15.06
CA LYS A 70 15.35 -18.50 15.87
C LYS A 70 15.57 -17.86 17.24
N LEU A 71 15.23 -16.58 17.37
CA LEU A 71 15.31 -15.82 18.62
C LEU A 71 13.91 -15.81 19.25
N ASP A 72 13.54 -16.94 19.84
CA ASP A 72 12.37 -17.03 20.70
C ASP A 72 12.68 -16.58 22.13
N HIS A 73 11.68 -16.58 23.00
CA HIS A 73 11.82 -16.04 24.36
C HIS A 73 12.84 -16.81 25.20
N TYR A 74 12.94 -18.13 24.99
CA TYR A 74 13.90 -19.00 25.67
C TYR A 74 15.32 -18.86 25.12
N ALA A 75 15.50 -18.69 23.80
CA ALA A 75 16.83 -18.39 23.24
C ALA A 75 17.32 -16.99 23.65
N MET A 76 16.38 -16.07 23.91
CA MET A 76 16.70 -14.70 24.29
C MET A 76 17.20 -14.60 25.73
N ILE A 77 16.46 -15.15 26.69
CA ILE A 77 16.86 -15.17 28.11
C ILE A 77 17.54 -16.51 28.40
N LYS A 78 18.86 -16.50 28.57
CA LYS A 78 19.64 -17.74 28.71
C LYS A 78 19.58 -18.28 30.13
N PHE A 79 19.97 -17.46 31.11
CA PHE A 79 19.90 -17.82 32.52
C PHE A 79 19.94 -16.56 33.41
N PRO A 80 19.36 -16.64 34.62
CA PRO A 80 19.52 -15.59 35.62
C PRO A 80 20.95 -15.57 36.15
N LEU A 81 21.43 -14.38 36.51
CA LEU A 81 22.76 -14.20 37.09
C LEU A 81 22.64 -14.24 38.62
N THR A 82 23.25 -15.23 39.26
CA THR A 82 23.06 -15.53 40.69
C THR A 82 24.30 -15.22 41.54
N ASN A 83 25.04 -14.17 41.20
CA ASN A 83 26.22 -13.72 41.95
C ASN A 83 25.79 -12.86 43.16
N THR A 84 26.68 -12.69 44.14
CA THR A 84 26.41 -11.87 45.35
C THR A 84 25.93 -10.45 45.00
N SER A 85 26.53 -9.81 43.99
CA SER A 85 26.13 -8.48 43.53
C SER A 85 24.76 -8.47 42.83
N ALA A 86 24.40 -9.56 42.15
CA ALA A 86 23.10 -9.68 41.51
C ALA A 86 22.00 -9.95 42.55
N MET A 87 22.26 -10.82 43.53
CA MET A 87 21.35 -11.05 44.66
C MET A 87 21.09 -9.75 45.42
N LYS A 88 22.14 -8.95 45.68
CA LYS A 88 21.99 -7.63 46.30
C LYS A 88 21.10 -6.68 45.49
N LYS A 89 21.20 -6.68 44.14
CA LYS A 89 20.34 -5.87 43.26
C LYS A 89 18.88 -6.31 43.23
N ILE A 90 18.60 -7.57 43.56
CA ILE A 90 17.23 -8.07 43.71
C ILE A 90 16.61 -7.46 44.96
N GLU A 91 17.35 -7.41 46.06
CA GLU A 91 16.88 -6.88 47.35
C GLU A 91 16.80 -5.35 47.38
N ASP A 92 17.87 -4.66 46.97
CA ASP A 92 17.98 -3.21 47.13
C ASP A 92 17.15 -2.42 46.10
N ASN A 93 17.06 -2.93 44.86
CA ASN A 93 16.50 -2.19 43.73
C ASN A 93 15.28 -2.87 43.09
N ASN A 94 14.88 -4.07 43.55
CA ASN A 94 13.85 -4.89 42.91
C ASN A 94 14.15 -5.15 41.42
N THR A 95 15.42 -5.42 41.09
CA THR A 95 15.85 -5.69 39.71
C THR A 95 16.35 -7.12 39.53
N LEU A 96 15.84 -7.81 38.50
CA LEU A 96 16.34 -9.13 38.11
C LEU A 96 17.46 -8.99 37.08
N VAL A 97 18.57 -9.69 37.30
CA VAL A 97 19.74 -9.66 36.40
C VAL A 97 19.76 -10.95 35.58
N PHE A 98 19.73 -10.82 34.26
CA PHE A 98 19.76 -11.95 33.32
C PHE A 98 20.95 -11.85 32.37
N ILE A 99 21.47 -13.00 31.95
CA ILE A 99 22.34 -13.11 30.78
C ILE A 99 21.46 -13.39 29.57
N VAL A 100 21.64 -12.57 28.54
CA VAL A 100 20.78 -12.51 27.36
C VAL A 100 21.61 -12.80 26.09
N ASP A 101 20.96 -13.18 25.01
CA ASP A 101 21.61 -13.20 23.69
C ASP A 101 22.05 -11.81 23.22
N VAL A 102 23.21 -11.74 22.56
CA VAL A 102 23.83 -10.50 22.08
C VAL A 102 22.96 -9.77 21.06
N LYS A 103 22.11 -10.50 20.33
CA LYS A 103 21.23 -9.91 19.30
C LYS A 103 19.91 -9.39 19.87
N ALA A 104 19.65 -9.56 21.16
CA ALA A 104 18.39 -9.18 21.77
C ALA A 104 18.31 -7.68 22.04
N ASN A 105 17.20 -7.07 21.62
CA ASN A 105 16.92 -5.66 21.91
C ASN A 105 16.16 -5.52 23.24
N LYS A 106 16.27 -4.35 23.88
CA LYS A 106 15.58 -4.02 25.14
C LYS A 106 14.08 -4.39 25.15
N HIS A 107 13.35 -3.99 24.10
CA HIS A 107 11.92 -4.32 23.96
C HIS A 107 11.63 -5.82 23.90
N GLN A 108 12.49 -6.57 23.23
CA GLN A 108 12.34 -8.02 23.11
C GLN A 108 12.57 -8.69 24.46
N ILE A 109 13.54 -8.22 25.23
CA ILE A 109 13.84 -8.71 26.58
C ILE A 109 12.65 -8.46 27.50
N THR A 110 12.07 -7.25 27.50
CA THR A 110 10.88 -6.94 28.29
C THR A 110 9.72 -7.87 27.96
N GLN A 111 9.48 -8.14 26.67
CA GLN A 111 8.43 -9.06 26.23
C GLN A 111 8.73 -10.52 26.62
N ALA A 112 9.98 -10.95 26.53
CA ALA A 112 10.39 -12.30 26.91
C ALA A 112 10.26 -12.52 28.43
N VAL A 113 10.71 -11.58 29.26
CA VAL A 113 10.55 -11.65 30.72
C VAL A 113 9.07 -11.69 31.08
N LYS A 114 8.25 -10.82 30.47
CA LYS A 114 6.81 -10.79 30.71
C LYS A 114 6.11 -12.09 30.36
N LYS A 115 6.55 -12.78 29.31
CA LYS A 115 5.91 -14.03 28.88
C LYS A 115 6.41 -15.27 29.61
N LEU A 116 7.68 -15.28 30.03
CA LEU A 116 8.27 -16.43 30.73
C LEU A 116 7.96 -16.44 32.22
N TYR A 117 7.87 -15.25 32.83
CA TYR A 117 7.73 -15.10 34.27
C TYR A 117 6.47 -14.33 34.69
N ASP A 118 5.64 -13.89 33.75
CA ASP A 118 4.43 -13.08 34.01
C ASP A 118 4.68 -11.78 34.80
N ILE A 119 5.89 -11.23 34.69
CA ILE A 119 6.32 -9.99 35.35
C ILE A 119 6.23 -8.81 34.36
N ASP A 120 5.56 -7.72 34.74
CA ASP A 120 5.57 -6.51 33.92
C ASP A 120 6.88 -5.73 34.11
N GLY A 121 7.73 -5.74 33.09
CA GLY A 121 9.04 -5.10 33.15
C GLY A 121 8.93 -3.57 32.98
N ALA A 122 9.08 -2.83 34.07
CA ALA A 122 8.99 -1.36 34.05
C ALA A 122 10.11 -0.69 33.23
N ARG A 123 11.37 -1.12 33.42
CA ARG A 123 12.53 -0.53 32.72
C ARG A 123 13.68 -1.53 32.61
N SER A 124 14.08 -1.89 31.39
CA SER A 124 15.26 -2.73 31.12
C SER A 124 16.50 -1.85 30.92
N THR A 125 17.43 -1.90 31.85
CA THR A 125 18.77 -1.29 31.73
C THR A 125 19.75 -2.35 31.25
N LEU A 126 20.37 -2.12 30.09
CA LEU A 126 21.50 -2.89 29.58
C LEU A 126 22.76 -2.08 29.81
#